data_AF-A0A377XT13-F1
#
_entry.id   AF-A0A377XT13-F1
#
_cell.length_a   1.000
_cell.length_b   1.000
_cell.length_c   1.000
_cell.angle_alpha   90.00
_cell.angle_beta   90.00
_cell.angle_gamma   90.00
#
_symmetry.space_group_name_H-M   'P 1'
#
loop_
_entity.id
_entity.type
_entity.pdbx_description
1 polymer ?
#
loop_
_entity_poly.entity_id
_entity_poly.type
_entity_poly.pdbx_seq_one_letter_code
_entity_poly.pdbx_strand_id
1 'polypeptide(L)'
;MFVRGANFDAYAGQDIVSNASCTTNCLAPLAKVINDNFGIVEGLMTTVHATTATQKPLMARLTKTGAAAAAQLRTSSRPLPALLKQ
;
A
#
# COMPACT_ATOMS: atom_id res chain seq x y z
N MET A 1 -8.07 10.51 -0.44
CA MET A 1 -6.64 10.15 -0.58
C MET A 1 -6.30 10.31 -2.04
N PHE A 2 -5.14 10.85 -2.37
CA PHE A 2 -4.80 11.18 -3.76
C PHE A 2 -3.55 10.45 -4.21
N VAL A 3 -3.60 9.92 -5.43
CA VAL A 3 -2.48 9.27 -6.12
C VAL A 3 -2.32 9.90 -7.50
N ARG A 4 -1.10 10.38 -7.75
CA ARG A 4 -0.71 10.95 -9.05
C ARG A 4 -0.81 9.87 -10.13
N GLY A 5 -1.47 10.20 -11.25
CA GLY A 5 -1.70 9.25 -12.36
C GLY A 5 -2.90 8.31 -12.17
N ALA A 6 -3.61 8.40 -11.04
CA ALA A 6 -4.85 7.65 -10.81
C ALA A 6 -6.06 8.59 -10.62
N ASN A 7 -6.11 9.35 -9.52
CA ASN A 7 -7.28 10.13 -9.10
C ASN A 7 -6.96 11.58 -8.65
N PHE A 8 -5.76 12.08 -8.97
CA PHE A 8 -5.31 13.41 -8.52
C PHE A 8 -6.19 14.57 -9.06
N ASP A 9 -6.87 14.36 -10.18
CA ASP A 9 -7.74 15.36 -10.80
C ASP A 9 -9.02 15.64 -9.98
N ALA A 10 -9.37 14.75 -9.04
CA ALA A 10 -10.50 14.93 -8.12
C ALA A 10 -10.17 15.82 -6.91
N TYR A 11 -8.94 16.35 -6.83
CA TYR A 11 -8.56 17.27 -5.77
C TYR A 11 -9.28 18.61 -5.93
N ALA A 12 -10.00 19.04 -4.90
CA ALA A 12 -10.86 20.22 -4.91
C ALA A 12 -10.46 21.26 -3.86
N GLY A 13 -9.21 21.20 -3.36
CA GLY A 13 -8.70 22.13 -2.35
C GLY A 13 -8.97 21.69 -0.91
N GLN A 14 -9.05 20.38 -0.63
CA GLN A 14 -9.24 19.86 0.72
C GLN A 14 -8.06 20.24 1.64
N ASP A 15 -8.35 20.73 2.86
CA ASP A 15 -7.33 21.22 3.81
C ASP A 15 -6.37 20.13 4.33
N ILE A 16 -6.86 18.88 4.42
CA ILE A 16 -6.06 17.74 4.87
C ILE A 16 -6.09 16.67 3.79
N VAL A 17 -4.91 16.32 3.30
CA VAL A 17 -4.73 15.33 2.24
C VAL A 17 -3.80 14.21 2.67
N SER A 18 -4.09 13.00 2.17
CA SER A 18 -3.19 11.86 2.25
C SER A 18 -2.67 11.54 0.86
N ASN A 19 -1.34 11.54 0.69
CA ASN A 19 -0.66 11.13 -0.54
C ASN A 19 -0.50 9.61 -0.67
N ALA A 20 -1.37 8.85 0.01
CA ALA A 20 -1.35 7.40 0.02
C ALA A 20 -0.05 6.78 0.58
N SER A 21 0.00 5.45 0.54
CA SER A 21 1.21 4.68 0.85
C SER A 21 2.05 4.45 -0.41
N CYS A 22 3.33 4.13 -0.25
CA CYS A 22 4.23 3.73 -1.35
C CYS A 22 3.65 2.56 -2.16
N THR A 23 3.06 1.58 -1.49
CA THR A 23 2.44 0.41 -2.12
C THR A 23 1.21 0.79 -2.94
N THR A 24 0.38 1.70 -2.42
CA THR A 24 -0.80 2.19 -3.16
C THR A 24 -0.39 3.01 -4.38
N ASN A 25 0.61 3.89 -4.25
CA ASN A 25 1.09 4.69 -5.37
C ASN A 25 1.65 3.82 -6.50
N CYS A 26 2.27 2.68 -6.18
CA CYS A 26 2.76 1.74 -7.17
C CYS A 26 1.61 1.01 -7.91
N LEU A 27 0.55 0.63 -7.19
CA LEU A 27 -0.49 -0.24 -7.74
C LEU A 27 -1.66 0.50 -8.39
N ALA A 28 -2.01 1.70 -7.90
CA ALA A 28 -3.20 2.42 -8.35
C ALA A 28 -3.19 2.74 -9.87
N PRO A 29 -2.08 3.16 -10.51
CA PRO A 29 -2.06 3.39 -11.96
C PRO A 29 -2.29 2.10 -12.75
N LEU A 30 -1.71 0.98 -12.31
CA LEU A 30 -1.91 -0.33 -12.95
C LEU A 30 -3.36 -0.79 -12.82
N ALA A 31 -3.91 -0.69 -11.61
CA ALA A 31 -5.29 -1.08 -11.34
C ALA A 31 -6.28 -0.21 -12.12
N LYS A 32 -6.02 1.10 -12.28
CA LYS A 32 -6.83 2.00 -13.10
C LYS A 32 -6.88 1.56 -14.55
N VAL A 33 -5.71 1.34 -15.18
CA VAL A 33 -5.63 0.92 -16.59
C VAL A 33 -6.37 -0.40 -16.80
N ILE A 34 -6.17 -1.38 -15.90
CA ILE A 34 -6.85 -2.68 -16.03
C ILE A 34 -8.36 -2.53 -15.84
N ASN A 35 -8.79 -1.75 -14.84
CA ASN A 35 -10.21 -1.54 -14.56
C ASN A 35 -10.94 -0.82 -15.70
N ASP A 36 -10.32 0.22 -16.27
CA ASP A 36 -10.92 1.03 -17.33
C ASP A 36 -11.08 0.23 -18.65
N ASN A 37 -10.19 -0.74 -18.90
CA ASN A 37 -10.23 -1.54 -20.14
C ASN A 37 -10.97 -2.89 -20.00
N PHE A 38 -10.89 -3.53 -18.83
CA PHE A 38 -11.34 -4.92 -18.66
C PHE A 38 -12.35 -5.11 -17.53
N GLY A 39 -12.48 -4.16 -16.62
CA GLY A 39 -13.35 -4.25 -15.44
C GLY A 39 -12.82 -5.22 -14.39
N ILE A 40 -12.48 -4.71 -13.20
CA ILE A 40 -12.05 -5.56 -12.07
C ILE A 40 -13.24 -5.82 -11.15
N VAL A 41 -13.64 -7.09 -11.02
CA VAL A 41 -14.71 -7.51 -10.09
C VAL A 41 -14.15 -7.74 -8.68
N GLU A 42 -13.06 -8.51 -8.58
CA GLU A 42 -12.35 -8.80 -7.33
C GLU A 42 -10.84 -8.89 -7.58
N GLY A 43 -10.03 -8.67 -6.54
CA GLY A 43 -8.58 -8.77 -6.64
C GLY A 43 -7.88 -8.85 -5.29
N LEU A 44 -6.85 -9.70 -5.23
CA LEU A 44 -5.94 -9.80 -4.10
C LEU A 44 -4.56 -9.33 -4.54
N MET A 45 -3.89 -8.53 -3.71
CA MET A 45 -2.51 -8.13 -3.94
C MET A 45 -1.59 -8.63 -2.83
N THR A 46 -0.38 -9.01 -3.22
CA THR A 46 0.73 -9.29 -2.31
C THR A 46 1.92 -8.49 -2.78
N THR A 47 2.64 -7.84 -1.87
CA THR A 47 3.89 -7.13 -2.18
C THR A 47 5.03 -7.70 -1.39
N VAL A 48 6.16 -7.87 -2.06
CA VAL A 48 7.43 -8.06 -1.40
C VAL A 48 7.99 -6.65 -1.17
N HIS A 49 8.00 -6.22 0.08
CA HIS A 49 8.39 -4.86 0.46
C HIS A 49 9.71 -4.89 1.21
N ALA A 50 10.60 -3.95 0.90
CA ALA A 50 11.84 -3.76 1.64
C ALA A 50 11.55 -3.39 3.10
N THR A 51 12.45 -3.74 4.02
CA THR A 51 12.23 -3.43 5.42
C THR A 51 12.23 -1.92 5.67
N THR A 52 11.33 -1.44 6.52
CA THR A 52 11.22 -0.02 6.89
C THR A 52 11.64 0.21 8.34
N ALA A 53 11.87 1.48 8.70
CA ALA A 53 12.34 1.87 10.03
C ALA A 53 11.37 1.49 11.18
N THR A 54 10.10 1.24 10.89
CA THR A 54 9.12 0.82 11.91
C THR A 54 9.24 -0.66 12.28
N GLN A 55 9.97 -1.45 11.48
CA GLN A 55 10.17 -2.86 11.77
C GLN A 55 11.40 -3.05 12.67
N LYS A 56 11.25 -3.85 13.73
CA LYS A 56 12.26 -3.97 14.79
C LYS A 56 13.52 -4.70 14.28
N PRO A 57 14.72 -4.11 14.41
CA PRO A 57 15.96 -4.86 14.27
C PRO A 57 16.12 -5.84 15.44
N LEU A 58 16.88 -6.92 15.23
CA LEU A 58 17.07 -8.02 16.20
C LEU A 58 17.51 -7.54 17.60
N MET A 59 18.17 -6.38 17.70
CA MET A 59 18.72 -5.80 18.93
C MET A 59 17.87 -4.68 19.58
N ALA A 60 16.63 -4.45 19.14
CA ALA A 60 15.75 -3.49 19.80
C ALA A 60 15.05 -4.12 21.04
N ARG A 61 15.70 -3.97 22.21
CA ARG A 61 15.22 -4.16 23.60
C ARG A 61 14.26 -5.33 23.85
N LEU A 62 14.77 -6.36 24.55
CA LEU A 62 14.04 -7.46 25.21
C LEU A 62 12.64 -7.06 25.71
N THR A 63 11.64 -7.29 24.86
CA THR A 63 10.23 -7.39 25.22
C THR A 63 9.69 -8.58 24.44
N LYS A 64 9.08 -9.53 25.16
CA LYS A 64 8.87 -10.96 24.84
C LYS A 64 8.10 -11.34 23.56
N THR A 65 8.02 -10.53 22.51
CA THR A 65 7.31 -10.90 21.27
C THR A 65 7.86 -10.16 20.05
N GLY A 66 8.60 -10.86 19.19
CA GLY A 66 8.86 -10.43 17.82
C GLY A 66 10.24 -10.84 17.31
N ALA A 67 10.28 -11.68 16.28
CA ALA A 67 11.52 -12.03 15.62
C ALA A 67 11.99 -10.92 14.64
N ALA A 68 13.30 -10.89 14.38
CA ALA A 68 13.96 -9.80 13.65
C ALA A 68 13.39 -9.57 12.26
N ALA A 69 13.10 -8.31 11.96
CA ALA A 69 12.56 -7.90 10.66
C ALA A 69 13.48 -8.20 9.47
N ALA A 70 14.80 -8.14 9.67
CA ALA A 70 15.78 -8.39 8.62
C ALA A 70 15.96 -9.88 8.26
N ALA A 71 15.42 -10.80 9.06
CA ALA A 71 15.63 -12.24 8.91
C ALA A 71 14.34 -13.02 8.60
N GLN A 72 13.21 -12.33 8.37
CA GLN A 72 11.91 -12.99 8.19
C GLN A 72 11.04 -12.32 7.12
N LEU A 73 10.41 -13.15 6.30
CA LEU A 73 9.33 -12.72 5.42
C LEU A 73 8.08 -12.47 6.28
N ARG A 74 7.62 -11.22 6.32
CA ARG A 74 6.37 -10.85 6.99
C ARG A 74 5.28 -10.70 5.95
N THR A 75 4.21 -11.47 6.08
CA THR A 75 3.09 -11.46 5.14
C THR A 75 2.04 -10.44 5.55
N SER A 76 1.67 -9.55 4.63
CA SER A 76 0.48 -8.71 4.75
C SER A 76 -0.20 -8.60 3.40
N SER A 77 -1.50 -8.91 3.34
CA SER A 77 -2.32 -8.78 2.13
C SER A 77 -3.38 -7.70 2.34
N ARG A 78 -3.70 -6.96 1.28
CA ARG A 78 -4.82 -6.01 1.28
C ARG A 78 -5.75 -6.29 0.09
N PRO A 79 -7.08 -6.17 0.26
CA PRO A 79 -8.01 -6.33 -0.85
C PRO A 79 -7.86 -5.18 -1.85
N LEU A 80 -7.73 -5.52 -3.14
CA LEU A 80 -7.55 -4.58 -4.24
C LEU A 80 -8.73 -3.61 -4.46
N PRO A 81 -10.00 -4.01 -4.29
CA PRO A 81 -11.15 -3.13 -4.51
C PRO A 81 -11.17 -1.88 -3.61
N ALA A 82 -10.48 -1.91 -2.47
CA ALA A 82 -10.36 -0.76 -1.56
C ALA A 82 -9.46 0.37 -2.13
N LEU A 83 -8.65 0.09 -3.16
CA LEU A 83 -7.74 1.06 -3.77
C LEU A 83 -8.38 1.84 -4.92
N LEU A 84 -9.37 1.25 -5.60
CA LEU A 84 -10.02 1.86 -6.78
C LEU A 84 -11.27 2.68 -6.44
N LYS A 85 -11.87 2.47 -5.27
CA LYS A 85 -13.06 3.20 -4.81
C LYS A 85 -12.74 4.48 -4.02
N GLN A 86 -11.53 5.04 -4.17
CA GLN A 86 -11.04 6.21 -3.41
C GLN A 86 -10.79 7.44 -4.26
#